data_AF-A0A7V5FPR4-F1
#
_entry.id   AF-A0A7V5FPR4-F1
#
_cell.length_a   1.000
_cell.length_b   1.000
_cell.length_c   1.000
_cell.angle_alpha   90.00
_cell.angle_beta   90.00
_cell.angle_gamma   90.00
#
_symmetry.space_group_name_H-M   'P 1'
#
loop_
_entity.id
_entity.type
_entity.pdbx_description
1 polymer ?
#
loop_
_entity_poly.entity_id
_entity_poly.type
_entity_poly.pdbx_seq_one_letter_code
_entity_poly.pdbx_strand_id
1 'polypeptide(L)'
;IGDKKWVQWMIRLYDIFFSAEIRYFSVAEKQQAMDWLQENQEMQTEEETTPDEPTVPYKHILLATDFSPHARYAGRRAKEMAEKYQARLSLVHVFDDFILYDDFYEPVAAERFELQKTLQDSAQNQLTTLAEELDINAPGSVHLLTGSPKATILSFAGEHDIDLIVVGSHGRRGIERLLGSVASGIVNSAPCDVLTVRL
;
A
#
# COMPACT_ATOMS: atom_id res chain seq x y z
N ILE A 1 -23.08 23.26 -25.49
CA ILE A 1 -23.83 23.88 -26.62
C ILE A 1 -23.76 22.94 -27.81
N GLY A 2 -24.92 22.52 -28.34
CA GLY A 2 -24.96 21.69 -29.55
C GLY A 2 -26.21 20.81 -29.64
N ASP A 3 -26.82 20.79 -30.82
CA ASP A 3 -28.10 20.09 -31.07
C ASP A 3 -27.92 18.62 -31.50
N LYS A 4 -26.68 18.12 -31.56
CA LYS A 4 -26.39 16.77 -32.03
C LYS A 4 -26.58 15.76 -30.91
N LYS A 5 -27.66 14.97 -30.99
CA LYS A 5 -28.05 13.93 -30.01
C LYS A 5 -26.94 12.95 -29.63
N TRP A 6 -26.03 12.59 -30.54
CA TRP A 6 -24.90 11.70 -30.24
C TRP A 6 -23.84 12.34 -29.32
N VAL A 7 -23.63 13.65 -29.41
CA VAL A 7 -22.70 14.37 -28.51
C VAL A 7 -23.26 14.38 -27.08
N GLN A 8 -24.57 14.56 -26.92
CA GLN A 8 -25.25 14.50 -25.62
C GLN A 8 -25.15 13.11 -24.98
N TRP A 9 -25.26 12.06 -25.80
CA TRP A 9 -25.10 10.68 -25.33
C TRP A 9 -23.67 10.39 -24.84
N MET A 10 -22.63 10.87 -25.54
CA MET A 10 -21.23 10.70 -25.10
C MET A 10 -20.93 11.42 -23.78
N ILE A 11 -21.49 12.61 -23.57
CA ILE A 11 -21.26 13.38 -22.34
C ILE A 11 -21.90 12.68 -21.12
N ARG A 12 -23.08 12.08 -21.28
CA ARG A 12 -23.72 11.27 -20.22
C ARG A 12 -22.91 10.02 -19.82
N LEU A 13 -22.08 9.47 -20.70
CA LEU A 13 -21.17 8.38 -20.34
C LEU A 13 -20.00 8.87 -19.48
N TYR A 14 -19.55 10.09 -19.68
CA TYR A 14 -18.47 10.70 -18.88
C TYR A 14 -18.94 11.06 -17.45
N ASP A 15 -20.22 11.38 -17.28
CA ASP A 15 -20.85 11.71 -15.99
C ASP A 15 -20.84 10.56 -14.96
N ILE A 16 -20.57 9.33 -15.39
CA ILE A 16 -20.35 8.18 -14.49
C ILE A 16 -19.05 8.36 -13.67
N PHE A 17 -18.10 9.16 -14.17
CA PHE A 17 -16.77 9.33 -13.58
C PHE A 17 -16.58 10.70 -12.91
N PHE A 18 -17.54 11.62 -13.03
CA PHE A 18 -17.48 12.96 -12.47
C PHE A 18 -18.87 13.38 -11.98
N SER A 19 -19.00 13.90 -10.77
CA SER A 19 -20.26 14.50 -10.31
C SER A 19 -20.38 15.92 -10.85
N ALA A 20 -20.93 16.08 -12.06
CA ALA A 20 -21.10 17.39 -12.68
C ALA A 20 -22.56 17.62 -13.09
N GLU A 21 -23.11 18.80 -12.79
CA GLU A 21 -24.41 19.18 -13.36
C GLU A 21 -24.25 19.48 -14.85
N ILE A 22 -24.90 18.70 -15.72
CA ILE A 22 -24.84 18.88 -17.17
C ILE A 22 -26.13 19.52 -17.68
N ARG A 23 -26.01 20.74 -18.21
CA ARG A 23 -27.13 21.44 -18.89
C ARG A 23 -26.86 21.62 -20.38
N TYR A 24 -27.90 21.38 -21.18
CA TYR A 24 -27.83 21.49 -22.64
C TYR A 24 -28.49 22.79 -23.09
N PHE A 25 -27.80 23.48 -24.00
CA PHE A 25 -28.24 24.73 -24.60
C PHE A 25 -28.12 24.62 -26.12
N SER A 26 -29.13 25.13 -26.82
CA SER A 26 -29.08 25.32 -28.26
C SER A 26 -28.12 26.45 -28.63
N VAL A 27 -27.80 26.59 -29.92
CA VAL A 27 -26.92 27.68 -30.39
C VAL A 27 -27.53 29.06 -30.14
N ALA A 28 -28.86 29.18 -30.16
CA ALA A 28 -29.57 30.43 -29.89
C ALA A 28 -29.49 30.86 -28.41
N GLU A 29 -29.26 29.92 -27.50
CA GLU A 29 -29.20 30.14 -26.04
C GLU A 29 -27.75 30.32 -25.55
N LYS A 30 -26.83 30.68 -26.44
CA LYS A 30 -25.40 30.83 -26.10
C LYS A 30 -25.18 31.76 -24.90
N GLN A 31 -25.91 32.86 -24.80
CA GLN A 31 -25.75 33.80 -23.68
C GLN A 31 -26.14 33.15 -22.35
N GLN A 32 -27.28 32.46 -22.29
CA GLN A 32 -27.72 31.73 -21.09
C GLN A 32 -26.74 30.62 -20.70
N ALA A 33 -26.10 29.98 -21.68
CA ALA A 33 -25.04 29.01 -21.43
C ALA A 33 -23.79 29.65 -20.80
N MET A 34 -23.44 30.87 -21.21
CA MET A 34 -22.31 31.61 -20.63
C MET A 34 -22.65 32.12 -19.23
N ASP A 35 -23.86 32.63 -19.02
CA ASP A 35 -24.33 33.12 -17.73
C ASP A 35 -24.36 31.97 -16.68
N TRP A 36 -24.88 30.80 -17.06
CA TRP A 36 -24.88 29.60 -16.21
C TRP A 36 -23.48 29.09 -15.87
N LEU A 37 -22.51 29.19 -16.81
CA LEU A 37 -21.11 28.84 -16.52
C LEU A 37 -20.48 29.80 -15.51
N GLN A 38 -20.83 31.09 -15.57
CA GLN A 38 -20.28 32.10 -14.68
C GLN A 38 -20.87 31.97 -13.26
N GLU A 39 -22.18 31.75 -13.14
CA GLU A 39 -22.87 31.48 -11.86
C GLU A 39 -22.31 30.22 -11.17
N ASN A 40 -22.07 29.15 -11.94
CA ASN A 40 -21.50 27.92 -11.40
C ASN A 40 -20.00 28.00 -11.12
N GLN A 41 -19.25 28.84 -11.83
CA GLN A 41 -17.85 29.11 -11.49
C GLN A 41 -17.74 29.85 -10.17
N GLU A 42 -18.62 30.83 -9.92
CA GLU A 42 -18.68 31.57 -8.66
C GLU A 42 -19.08 30.65 -7.48
N MET A 43 -20.04 29.73 -7.68
CA MET A 43 -20.38 28.68 -6.70
C MET A 43 -19.25 27.66 -6.49
N GLN A 44 -18.50 27.27 -7.53
CA GLN A 44 -17.35 26.35 -7.39
C GLN A 44 -16.15 26.99 -6.68
N THR A 45 -15.95 28.31 -6.78
CA THR A 45 -14.94 29.02 -5.97
C THR A 45 -15.28 29.11 -4.48
N GLU A 46 -16.55 28.93 -4.10
CA GLU A 46 -16.99 28.95 -2.70
C GLU A 46 -17.20 27.53 -2.10
N GLU A 47 -17.39 26.49 -2.93
CA GLU A 47 -17.65 25.11 -2.47
C GLU A 47 -16.43 24.16 -2.44
N GLU A 48 -15.23 24.54 -2.89
CA GLU A 48 -14.03 23.68 -2.82
C GLU A 48 -12.99 24.11 -1.77
N THR A 49 -13.45 24.23 -0.53
CA THR A 49 -12.67 23.72 0.61
C THR A 49 -13.62 22.94 1.50
N THR A 50 -14.00 21.73 1.09
CA THR A 50 -14.34 20.72 2.10
C THR A 50 -13.12 20.66 3.03
N PRO A 51 -13.25 20.92 4.34
CA PRO A 51 -12.18 20.58 5.27
C PRO A 51 -11.85 19.12 4.98
N ASP A 52 -10.59 18.84 4.67
CA ASP A 52 -10.03 17.49 4.52
C ASP A 52 -10.77 16.60 5.52
N GLU A 53 -11.65 15.72 5.02
CA GLU A 53 -12.39 14.79 5.86
C GLU A 53 -11.28 14.13 6.70
N PRO A 54 -11.29 14.25 8.04
CA PRO A 54 -10.10 13.98 8.83
C PRO A 54 -9.62 12.59 8.46
N THR A 55 -8.50 12.52 7.74
CA THR A 55 -7.96 11.25 7.25
C THR A 55 -7.89 10.35 8.45
N VAL A 56 -8.62 9.23 8.45
CA VAL A 56 -8.69 8.35 9.61
C VAL A 56 -7.24 8.05 10.01
N PRO A 57 -6.79 8.43 11.22
CA PRO A 57 -5.40 8.25 11.58
C PRO A 57 -5.11 6.76 11.57
N TYR A 58 -4.03 6.36 10.90
CA TYR A 58 -3.56 4.97 10.97
C TYR A 58 -3.32 4.62 12.45
N LYS A 59 -3.92 3.53 12.93
CA LYS A 59 -3.76 3.07 14.32
C LYS A 59 -2.74 1.95 14.40
N HIS A 60 -2.64 1.13 13.34
CA HIS A 60 -1.69 0.03 13.27
C HIS A 60 -1.00 -0.04 11.90
N ILE A 61 0.31 0.19 11.92
CA ILE A 61 1.18 0.18 10.76
C ILE A 61 2.04 -1.08 10.78
N LEU A 62 2.12 -1.78 9.65
CA LEU A 62 2.98 -2.94 9.44
C LEU A 62 4.14 -2.60 8.50
N LEU A 63 5.37 -2.66 9.00
CA LEU A 63 6.56 -2.66 8.18
C LEU A 63 6.90 -4.09 7.76
N ALA A 64 6.81 -4.40 6.46
CA ALA A 64 7.31 -5.67 5.93
C ALA A 64 8.72 -5.49 5.35
N THR A 65 9.66 -6.30 5.82
CA THR A 65 11.09 -6.18 5.48
C THR A 65 11.64 -7.46 4.86
N ASP A 66 12.52 -7.30 3.88
CA ASP A 66 13.38 -8.36 3.36
C ASP A 66 14.86 -8.11 3.72
N PHE A 67 15.12 -7.19 4.66
CA PHE A 67 16.44 -6.68 5.09
C PHE A 67 17.27 -6.00 4.00
N SER A 68 16.71 -5.76 2.81
CA SER A 68 17.40 -5.01 1.76
C SER A 68 17.58 -3.54 2.16
N PRO A 69 18.50 -2.81 1.51
CA PRO A 69 18.63 -1.37 1.71
C PRO A 69 17.30 -0.62 1.54
N HIS A 70 16.51 -0.96 0.52
CA HIS A 70 15.19 -0.37 0.29
C HIS A 70 14.24 -0.56 1.47
N ALA A 71 14.25 -1.75 2.09
CA ALA A 71 13.43 -2.04 3.26
C ALA A 71 13.84 -1.19 4.49
N ARG A 72 15.12 -0.81 4.62
CA ARG A 72 15.56 0.12 5.69
C ARG A 72 15.05 1.55 5.48
N TYR A 73 14.97 2.02 4.24
CA TYR A 73 14.35 3.32 3.93
C TYR A 73 12.84 3.27 4.18
N ALA A 74 12.19 2.15 3.82
CA ALA A 74 10.80 1.90 4.16
C ALA A 74 10.59 1.91 5.68
N GLY A 75 11.52 1.37 6.46
CA GLY A 75 11.45 1.39 7.92
C GLY A 75 11.47 2.78 8.53
N ARG A 76 12.33 3.68 8.02
CA ARG A 76 12.32 5.08 8.47
C ARG A 76 11.00 5.77 8.17
N ARG A 77 10.44 5.57 6.96
CA ARG A 77 9.13 6.11 6.59
C ARG A 77 8.01 5.53 7.47
N ALA A 78 8.05 4.23 7.76
CA ALA A 78 7.09 3.59 8.66
C ALA A 78 7.13 4.20 10.06
N LYS A 79 8.33 4.46 10.59
CA LYS A 79 8.52 5.16 11.87
C LYS A 79 7.96 6.57 11.85
N GLU A 80 8.32 7.38 10.84
CA GLU A 80 7.80 8.75 10.67
C GLU A 80 6.26 8.77 10.66
N MET A 81 5.64 7.81 9.96
CA MET A 81 4.18 7.68 9.92
C MET A 81 3.62 7.25 11.27
N ALA A 82 4.22 6.27 11.93
CA ALA A 82 3.78 5.82 13.25
C ALA A 82 3.83 6.95 14.29
N GLU A 83 4.90 7.74 14.30
CA GLU A 83 5.04 8.91 15.18
C GLU A 83 4.00 9.99 14.85
N LYS A 84 3.82 10.31 13.56
CA LYS A 84 2.86 11.32 13.10
C LYS A 84 1.42 11.00 13.52
N TYR A 85 1.02 9.74 13.39
CA TYR A 85 -0.35 9.30 13.68
C TYR A 85 -0.52 8.70 15.08
N GLN A 86 0.55 8.67 15.88
CA GLN A 86 0.60 7.95 17.17
C GLN A 86 0.15 6.49 17.05
N ALA A 87 0.51 5.87 15.92
CA ALA A 87 0.13 4.52 15.56
C ALA A 87 1.05 3.50 16.23
N ARG A 88 0.51 2.31 16.49
CA ARG A 88 1.31 1.12 16.76
C ARG A 88 2.10 0.77 15.50
N LEU A 89 3.40 0.52 15.65
CA LEU A 89 4.26 -0.02 14.59
C LEU A 89 4.59 -1.48 14.89
N SER A 90 4.30 -2.35 13.93
CA SER A 90 4.72 -3.76 13.94
C SER A 90 5.66 -4.02 12.76
N LEU A 91 6.60 -4.93 12.95
CA LEU A 91 7.64 -5.32 12.01
C LEU A 91 7.46 -6.81 11.68
N VAL A 92 7.41 -7.13 10.40
CA VAL A 92 7.31 -8.51 9.93
C VAL A 92 8.41 -8.86 8.93
N HIS A 93 9.00 -10.03 9.09
CA HIS A 93 9.75 -10.72 8.06
C HIS A 93 9.14 -12.09 7.84
N VAL A 94 8.95 -12.46 6.57
CA VAL A 94 8.50 -13.79 6.19
C VAL A 94 9.66 -14.57 5.62
N PHE A 95 10.03 -15.64 6.33
CA PHE A 95 11.00 -16.62 5.91
C PHE A 95 10.36 -17.58 4.91
N ASP A 96 10.95 -17.66 3.72
CA ASP A 96 10.39 -18.46 2.63
C ASP A 96 10.78 -19.94 2.78
N ASP A 97 9.78 -20.80 2.97
CA ASP A 97 9.96 -22.20 3.41
C ASP A 97 10.15 -23.21 2.26
N PHE A 98 10.46 -22.73 1.05
CA PHE A 98 10.66 -23.61 -0.12
C PHE A 98 11.81 -24.64 0.03
N ILE A 99 12.53 -24.66 1.15
CA ILE A 99 13.67 -25.57 1.37
C ILE A 99 13.21 -26.96 1.87
N LEU A 100 11.97 -27.13 2.31
CA LEU A 100 11.52 -28.36 2.99
C LEU A 100 11.00 -29.49 2.09
N TYR A 101 10.81 -29.25 0.80
CA TYR A 101 10.44 -30.32 -0.14
C TYR A 101 11.42 -30.34 -1.30
N ASP A 102 12.17 -31.45 -1.43
CA ASP A 102 12.66 -31.86 -2.74
C ASP A 102 11.45 -32.27 -3.59
N ASP A 103 11.53 -32.14 -4.92
CA ASP A 103 10.46 -32.48 -5.87
C ASP A 103 9.95 -33.94 -5.72
N PHE A 104 10.64 -34.75 -4.92
CA PHE A 104 10.42 -36.18 -4.70
C PHE A 104 9.91 -36.58 -3.31
N TYR A 105 9.55 -35.64 -2.40
CA TYR A 105 9.02 -35.97 -1.06
C TYR A 105 9.93 -36.91 -0.22
N GLU A 106 11.26 -36.85 -0.41
CA GLU A 106 12.19 -37.62 0.43
C GLU A 106 12.43 -36.95 1.80
N PRO A 107 12.69 -37.74 2.88
CA PRO A 107 13.04 -37.20 4.17
C PRO A 107 14.26 -36.27 4.08
N VAL A 108 14.08 -35.02 4.46
CA VAL A 108 15.12 -33.99 4.48
C VAL A 108 16.30 -34.46 5.35
N ALA A 109 17.50 -34.53 4.75
CA ALA A 109 18.73 -34.86 5.47
C ALA A 109 18.94 -33.91 6.66
N ALA A 110 19.39 -34.43 7.81
CA ALA A 110 19.61 -33.65 9.05
C ALA A 110 20.44 -32.36 8.84
N GLU A 111 21.37 -32.37 7.88
CA GLU A 111 22.18 -31.20 7.50
C GLU A 111 21.34 -30.01 6.98
N ARG A 112 20.23 -30.27 6.28
CA ARG A 112 19.35 -29.21 5.76
C ARG A 112 18.51 -28.57 6.87
N PHE A 113 18.10 -29.35 7.87
CA PHE A 113 17.40 -28.82 9.06
C PHE A 113 18.30 -27.85 9.85
N GLU A 114 19.56 -28.22 10.09
CA GLU A 114 20.51 -27.35 10.80
C GLU A 114 20.83 -26.07 10.01
N LEU A 115 20.96 -26.18 8.68
CA LEU A 115 21.11 -25.00 7.83
C LEU A 115 19.89 -24.08 7.90
N GLN A 116 18.67 -24.63 7.82
CA GLN A 116 17.44 -23.85 7.91
C GLN A 116 17.33 -23.13 9.25
N LYS A 117 17.60 -23.84 10.35
CA LYS A 117 17.61 -23.25 11.68
C LYS A 117 18.61 -22.10 11.77
N THR A 118 19.81 -22.29 11.24
CA THR A 118 20.84 -21.23 11.17
C THR A 118 20.36 -20.01 10.39
N LEU A 119 19.68 -20.22 9.27
CA LEU A 119 19.11 -19.13 8.46
C LEU A 119 17.96 -18.41 9.18
N GLN A 120 17.10 -19.15 9.87
CA GLN A 120 16.00 -18.61 10.65
C GLN A 120 16.53 -17.80 11.85
N ASP A 121 17.53 -18.31 12.56
CA ASP A 121 18.20 -17.60 13.66
C ASP A 121 18.87 -16.31 13.16
N SER A 122 19.50 -16.37 11.97
CA SER A 122 20.08 -15.18 11.33
C SER A 122 19.01 -14.15 10.95
N ALA A 123 17.85 -14.58 10.44
CA ALA A 123 16.74 -13.71 10.12
C ALA A 123 16.14 -13.08 11.40
N GLN A 124 16.00 -13.87 12.47
CA GLN A 124 15.54 -13.38 13.77
C GLN A 124 16.47 -12.32 14.33
N ASN A 125 17.80 -12.54 14.27
CA ASN A 125 18.79 -11.57 14.72
C ASN A 125 18.71 -10.27 13.91
N GLN A 126 18.62 -10.35 12.58
CA GLN A 126 18.46 -9.16 11.73
C GLN A 126 17.16 -8.41 12.02
N LEU A 127 16.08 -9.13 12.31
CA LEU A 127 14.80 -8.55 12.66
C LEU A 127 14.88 -7.80 14.00
N THR A 128 15.51 -8.39 15.02
CA THR A 128 15.75 -7.75 16.31
C THR A 128 16.60 -6.50 16.16
N THR A 129 17.71 -6.56 15.42
CA THR A 129 18.56 -5.39 15.17
C THR A 129 17.79 -4.27 14.47
N LEU A 130 16.98 -4.59 13.46
CA LEU A 130 16.17 -3.58 12.77
C LEU A 130 15.09 -2.98 13.69
N ALA A 131 14.48 -3.78 14.55
CA ALA A 131 13.54 -3.31 15.55
C ALA A 131 14.20 -2.32 16.52
N GLU A 132 15.40 -2.63 17.02
CA GLU A 132 16.19 -1.74 17.87
C GLU A 132 16.55 -0.43 17.15
N GLU A 133 17.03 -0.49 15.91
CA GLU A 133 17.36 0.69 15.09
C GLU A 133 16.15 1.61 14.89
N LEU A 134 14.94 1.04 14.78
CA LEU A 134 13.69 1.76 14.58
C LEU A 134 12.95 2.08 15.89
N ASP A 135 13.47 1.67 17.05
CA ASP A 135 12.82 1.83 18.37
C ASP A 135 11.46 1.10 18.49
N ILE A 136 11.33 -0.06 17.83
CA ILE A 136 10.13 -0.91 17.85
C ILE A 136 10.25 -1.91 19.00
N ASN A 137 9.98 -1.44 20.22
CA ASN A 137 10.23 -2.20 21.45
C ASN A 137 8.97 -2.78 22.12
N ALA A 138 7.78 -2.49 21.59
CA ALA A 138 6.54 -2.96 22.19
C ALA A 138 6.42 -4.50 22.12
N PRO A 139 5.96 -5.16 23.20
CA PRO A 139 5.78 -6.60 23.21
C PRO A 139 4.86 -7.08 22.08
N GLY A 140 5.33 -8.09 21.34
CA GLY A 140 4.60 -8.65 20.22
C GLY A 140 4.47 -7.71 19.02
N SER A 141 5.37 -6.73 18.85
CA SER A 141 5.47 -5.92 17.63
C SER A 141 6.44 -6.47 16.59
N VAL A 142 7.17 -7.55 16.89
CA VAL A 142 8.17 -8.13 15.98
C VAL A 142 7.78 -9.56 15.63
N HIS A 143 7.67 -9.84 14.34
CA HIS A 143 7.09 -11.09 13.83
C HIS A 143 8.01 -11.72 12.78
N LEU A 144 8.60 -12.86 13.12
CA LEU A 144 9.22 -13.76 12.15
C LEU A 144 8.22 -14.86 11.81
N LEU A 145 7.74 -14.85 10.57
CA LEU A 145 6.75 -15.81 10.07
C LEU A 145 7.38 -16.70 9.01
N THR A 146 6.72 -17.81 8.69
CA THR A 146 7.18 -18.76 7.67
C THR A 146 6.11 -18.90 6.59
N GLY A 147 6.52 -18.96 5.32
CA GLY A 147 5.63 -19.18 4.18
C GLY A 147 5.90 -18.26 2.99
N SER A 148 4.92 -18.15 2.08
CA SER A 148 5.04 -17.26 0.92
C SER A 148 4.91 -15.79 1.36
N PRO A 149 5.93 -14.93 1.14
CA PRO A 149 5.92 -13.56 1.69
C PRO A 149 4.67 -12.76 1.37
N LYS A 150 4.19 -12.78 0.11
CA LYS A 150 2.96 -12.08 -0.28
C LYS A 150 1.76 -12.58 0.51
N ALA A 151 1.50 -13.88 0.50
CA ALA A 151 0.29 -14.45 1.10
C ALA A 151 0.31 -14.28 2.62
N THR A 152 1.45 -14.55 3.25
CA THR A 152 1.61 -14.44 4.70
C THR A 152 1.46 -13.00 5.20
N ILE A 153 2.04 -12.01 4.50
CA ILE A 153 1.88 -10.59 4.87
C ILE A 153 0.41 -10.15 4.76
N LEU A 154 -0.29 -10.56 3.69
CA LEU A 154 -1.71 -10.21 3.49
C LEU A 154 -2.62 -10.86 4.54
N SER A 155 -2.38 -12.13 4.89
CA SER A 155 -3.13 -12.82 5.95
C SER A 155 -2.90 -12.13 7.30
N PHE A 156 -1.64 -11.86 7.63
CA PHE A 156 -1.28 -11.17 8.85
C PHE A 156 -1.94 -9.79 8.92
N ALA A 157 -1.96 -9.04 7.82
CA ALA A 157 -2.60 -7.73 7.78
C ALA A 157 -4.10 -7.79 8.09
N GLY A 158 -4.81 -8.79 7.56
CA GLY A 158 -6.23 -9.00 7.83
C GLY A 158 -6.52 -9.53 9.24
N GLU A 159 -5.65 -10.34 9.81
CA GLU A 159 -5.81 -10.94 11.15
C GLU A 159 -5.47 -9.97 12.30
N HIS A 160 -4.66 -8.95 12.04
CA HIS A 160 -4.12 -8.04 13.05
C HIS A 160 -4.61 -6.58 12.91
N ASP A 161 -5.70 -6.36 12.16
CA ASP A 161 -6.30 -5.05 11.94
C ASP A 161 -5.26 -4.00 11.51
N ILE A 162 -4.46 -4.33 10.49
CA ILE A 162 -3.46 -3.42 9.94
C ILE A 162 -4.15 -2.40 9.05
N ASP A 163 -3.92 -1.12 9.31
CA ASP A 163 -4.49 -0.01 8.54
C ASP A 163 -3.55 0.46 7.41
N LEU A 164 -2.23 0.23 7.57
CA LEU A 164 -1.20 0.60 6.59
C LEU A 164 -0.08 -0.44 6.54
N ILE A 165 0.20 -0.95 5.34
CA ILE A 165 1.40 -1.76 5.09
C ILE A 165 2.46 -0.87 4.44
N VAL A 166 3.65 -0.82 5.03
CA VAL A 166 4.83 -0.14 4.49
C VAL A 166 5.81 -1.16 3.96
N VAL A 167 6.15 -1.06 2.67
CA VAL A 167 7.08 -1.98 1.99
C VAL A 167 8.10 -1.23 1.16
N GLY A 168 9.29 -1.81 1.01
CA GLY A 168 10.23 -1.36 -0.02
C GLY A 168 9.66 -1.63 -1.42
N SER A 169 9.83 -0.68 -2.34
CA SER A 169 9.43 -0.84 -3.75
C SER A 169 10.12 -2.03 -4.43
N HIS A 170 11.33 -2.37 -3.99
CA HIS A 170 12.13 -3.47 -4.49
C HIS A 170 12.76 -4.23 -3.31
N GLY A 171 13.04 -5.51 -3.54
CA GLY A 171 13.81 -6.32 -2.61
C GLY A 171 15.25 -6.57 -3.09
N ARG A 172 15.87 -7.65 -2.61
CA ARG A 172 17.27 -8.02 -2.92
C ARG A 172 17.60 -8.25 -4.40
N ARG A 173 16.61 -8.53 -5.25
CA ARG A 173 16.78 -8.90 -6.68
C ARG A 173 16.14 -7.92 -7.68
N GLY A 174 15.70 -6.75 -7.22
CA GLY A 174 14.90 -5.84 -8.05
C GLY A 174 15.67 -5.10 -9.15
N ILE A 175 14.99 -4.81 -10.27
CA ILE A 175 15.47 -3.94 -11.35
C ILE A 175 14.93 -2.54 -11.07
N GLU A 176 15.79 -1.50 -11.04
CA GLU A 176 15.48 -0.14 -10.56
C GLU A 176 14.20 0.55 -11.09
N ARG A 177 13.56 0.04 -12.16
CA ARG A 177 12.36 0.65 -12.77
C ARG A 177 11.05 -0.10 -12.47
N LEU A 178 11.06 -1.26 -11.82
CA LEU A 178 9.86 -2.10 -11.66
C LEU A 178 9.66 -2.57 -10.23
N LEU A 179 8.47 -2.35 -9.67
CA LEU A 179 8.12 -2.88 -8.35
C LEU A 179 8.44 -4.38 -8.25
N GLY A 180 9.08 -4.78 -7.17
CA GLY A 180 9.33 -6.19 -6.87
C GLY A 180 8.01 -6.98 -6.80
N SER A 181 8.06 -8.27 -7.13
CA SER A 181 6.86 -9.13 -7.19
C SER A 181 6.06 -9.14 -5.89
N VAL A 182 6.73 -9.13 -4.73
CA VAL A 182 6.08 -9.06 -3.42
C VAL A 182 5.39 -7.71 -3.22
N ALA A 183 6.10 -6.59 -3.47
CA ALA A 183 5.54 -5.25 -3.31
C ALA A 183 4.34 -5.02 -4.25
N SER A 184 4.47 -5.37 -5.53
CA SER A 184 3.37 -5.31 -6.49
C SER A 184 2.20 -6.22 -6.08
N GLY A 185 2.51 -7.41 -5.57
CA GLY A 185 1.51 -8.35 -5.06
C GLY A 185 0.73 -7.80 -3.87
N ILE A 186 1.40 -7.10 -2.95
CA ILE A 186 0.78 -6.46 -1.79
C ILE A 186 -0.08 -5.27 -2.23
N VAL A 187 0.45 -4.36 -3.05
CA VAL A 187 -0.29 -3.19 -3.57
C VAL A 187 -1.61 -3.60 -4.24
N ASN A 188 -1.60 -4.71 -4.99
CA ASN A 188 -2.78 -5.17 -5.72
C ASN A 188 -3.79 -5.96 -4.87
N SER A 189 -3.49 -6.32 -3.63
CA SER A 189 -4.29 -7.30 -2.88
C SER A 189 -4.44 -7.00 -1.38
N ALA A 190 -3.80 -5.95 -0.86
CA ALA A 190 -3.91 -5.56 0.53
C ALA A 190 -5.36 -5.19 0.90
N PRO A 191 -5.83 -5.59 2.08
CA PRO A 191 -7.14 -5.15 2.59
C PRO A 191 -7.12 -3.70 3.11
N CYS A 192 -5.95 -3.06 3.11
CA CYS A 192 -5.69 -1.75 3.68
C CYS A 192 -4.72 -0.95 2.81
N ASP A 193 -4.41 0.28 3.22
CA ASP A 193 -3.52 1.15 2.47
C ASP A 193 -2.10 0.59 2.39
N VAL A 194 -1.41 0.90 1.30
CA VAL A 194 -0.04 0.43 1.05
C VAL A 194 0.86 1.61 0.69
N LEU A 195 1.91 1.81 1.48
CA LEU A 195 2.98 2.74 1.18
C LEU A 195 4.18 1.99 0.62
N THR A 196 4.44 2.19 -0.68
CA THR A 196 5.66 1.70 -1.32
C THR A 196 6.76 2.76 -1.27
N VAL A 197 7.91 2.40 -0.70
CA VAL A 197 9.02 3.34 -0.53
C VAL A 197 10.12 3.06 -1.56
N ARG A 198 10.44 4.09 -2.34
CA ARG A 198 11.49 4.06 -3.36
C ARG A 198 12.77 4.72 -2.84
N LEU A 199 13.91 4.25 -3.34
CA LEU A 199 15.19 4.95 -3.28
C LEU A 199 15.28 6.00 -4.39
#